data_AF-A0A6W0DJL3-F1
#
_entry.id   AF-A0A6W0DJL3-F1
#
_cell.length_a   1.000
_cell.length_b   1.000
_cell.length_c   1.000
_cell.angle_alpha   90.00
_cell.angle_beta   90.00
_cell.angle_gamma   90.00
#
_symmetry.space_group_name_H-M   'P 1'
#
loop_
_entity.id
_entity.type
_entity.pdbx_description
1 polymer ?
#
loop_
_entity_poly.entity_id
_entity_poly.type
_entity_poly.pdbx_seq_one_letter_code
_entity_poly.pdbx_strand_id
1 'polypeptide(L)'
;RYLFVNTQRANPSIKTVSRFFEYKTWTEQIWRTEIIENGNAFFHWQGHDRKNGHRDTIINYLLNGQRWQSTIEDYIFFHALEGKAWQGHYDNIIEYVSSDHYVYQSAFAEYITDQIHQRAPNGTRF
;
A
#
# COMPACT_ATOMS: atom_id res chain seq x y z
N ARG A 1 -0.89 -10.37 -9.30
CA ARG A 1 -1.31 -9.89 -7.95
C ARG A 1 -0.53 -8.61 -7.65
N TYR A 2 -1.16 -7.52 -7.20
CA TYR A 2 -0.41 -6.29 -6.88
C TYR A 2 0.25 -6.35 -5.49
N LEU A 3 1.46 -5.79 -5.40
CA LEU A 3 2.26 -5.62 -4.19
C LEU A 3 2.72 -4.15 -4.09
N PHE A 4 3.02 -3.72 -2.87
CA PHE A 4 3.67 -2.45 -2.61
C PHE A 4 5.17 -2.56 -2.88
N VAL A 5 5.70 -1.61 -3.64
CA VAL A 5 7.14 -1.37 -3.80
C VAL A 5 7.48 -0.14 -2.98
N ASN A 6 8.06 -0.35 -1.80
CA ASN A 6 8.41 0.73 -0.88
C ASN A 6 9.85 1.14 -1.13
N THR A 7 10.08 2.42 -1.42
CA THR A 7 11.42 3.02 -1.57
C THR A 7 11.64 4.02 -0.45
N GLN A 8 12.72 3.88 0.32
CA GLN A 8 13.02 4.85 1.37
C GLN A 8 13.42 6.19 0.74
N ARG A 9 12.79 7.29 1.17
CA ARG A 9 13.00 8.62 0.56
C ARG A 9 14.41 9.16 0.81
N ALA A 10 14.98 8.93 2.00
CA ALA A 10 16.31 9.41 2.36
C ALA A 10 17.45 8.60 1.71
N ASN A 11 17.19 7.32 1.39
CA ASN A 11 18.14 6.46 0.69
C ASN A 11 17.42 5.57 -0.33
N PRO A 12 17.30 6.01 -1.60
CA PRO A 12 16.57 5.27 -2.63
C PRO A 12 17.14 3.90 -2.99
N SER A 13 18.34 3.53 -2.51
CA SER A 13 18.87 2.16 -2.67
C SER A 13 18.15 1.16 -1.76
N ILE A 14 17.46 1.63 -0.71
CA ILE A 14 16.67 0.79 0.19
C ILE A 14 15.27 0.65 -0.39
N LYS A 15 14.99 -0.55 -0.91
CA LYS A 15 13.70 -0.92 -1.51
C LYS A 15 13.21 -2.24 -0.91
N THR A 16 11.92 -2.33 -0.65
CA THR A 16 11.25 -3.57 -0.24
C THR A 16 10.00 -3.80 -1.07
N VAL A 17 9.65 -5.06 -1.26
CA VAL A 17 8.38 -5.46 -1.87
C VAL A 17 7.57 -6.20 -0.82
N SER A 18 6.34 -5.75 -0.56
CA SER A 18 5.51 -6.31 0.49
C SER A 18 4.02 -6.29 0.13
N ARG A 19 3.25 -7.18 0.74
CA ARG A 19 1.78 -7.17 0.66
C ARG A 19 1.15 -6.03 1.44
N PHE A 20 1.85 -5.55 2.47
CA PHE A 20 1.39 -4.51 3.37
C PHE A 20 2.52 -3.52 3.65
N PHE A 21 2.18 -2.33 4.11
CA PHE A 21 3.14 -1.43 4.73
C PHE A 21 2.69 -1.01 6.13
N GLU A 22 3.66 -0.55 6.91
CA GLU A 22 3.45 0.05 8.24
C GLU A 22 3.48 1.56 8.12
N TYR A 23 2.56 2.24 8.80
CA TYR A 23 2.48 3.69 8.77
C TYR A 23 2.07 4.24 10.12
N LYS A 24 2.56 5.45 10.40
CA LYS A 24 2.14 6.26 11.53
C LYS A 24 0.82 6.97 11.21
N THR A 25 -0.21 6.78 12.02
CA THR A 25 -1.52 7.43 11.88
C THR A 25 -1.51 8.87 12.42
N TRP A 26 -2.62 9.61 12.24
CA TRP A 26 -2.81 10.96 12.82
C TRP A 26 -2.61 11.04 14.34
N THR A 27 -2.83 9.94 15.06
CA THR A 27 -2.65 9.81 16.52
C THR A 27 -1.30 9.21 16.89
N GLU A 28 -0.37 9.18 15.94
CA GLU A 28 0.99 8.65 16.08
C GLU A 28 1.11 7.15 16.35
N GLN A 29 -0.01 6.42 16.27
CA GLN A 29 -0.01 4.97 16.40
C GLN A 29 0.54 4.31 15.14
N ILE A 30 1.18 3.15 15.30
CA ILE A 30 1.63 2.34 14.17
C ILE A 30 0.53 1.36 13.77
N TRP A 31 0.11 1.48 12.52
CA TRP A 31 -0.86 0.62 11.87
C TRP A 31 -0.25 -0.02 10.62
N ARG A 32 -0.84 -1.11 10.17
CA ARG A 32 -0.53 -1.78 8.91
C ARG A 32 -1.72 -1.76 7.99
N THR A 33 -1.47 -1.74 6.69
CA THR A 33 -2.51 -1.86 5.68
C THR A 33 -2.08 -2.73 4.52
N GLU A 34 -3.00 -3.56 4.01
CA GLU A 34 -2.88 -4.19 2.69
C GLU A 34 -4.04 -3.78 1.80
N ILE A 35 -3.83 -3.79 0.48
CA ILE A 35 -4.91 -3.57 -0.48
C ILE A 35 -5.72 -4.84 -0.66
N ILE A 36 -7.04 -4.65 -0.66
CA ILE A 36 -8.04 -5.67 -0.93
C ILE A 36 -8.99 -5.19 -2.04
N GLU A 37 -9.96 -6.02 -2.41
CA GLU A 37 -11.01 -5.65 -3.38
C GLU A 37 -10.43 -5.13 -4.71
N ASN A 38 -9.30 -5.71 -5.16
CA ASN A 38 -8.61 -5.36 -6.40
C ASN A 38 -8.30 -3.85 -6.52
N GLY A 39 -7.77 -3.23 -5.47
CA GLY A 39 -7.37 -1.82 -5.54
C GLY A 39 -8.42 -0.82 -5.08
N ASN A 40 -9.53 -1.28 -4.51
CA ASN A 40 -10.67 -0.42 -4.16
C ASN A 40 -10.92 -0.30 -2.66
N ALA A 41 -10.13 -0.99 -1.84
CA ALA A 41 -10.21 -0.88 -0.39
C ALA A 41 -8.91 -1.28 0.29
N PHE A 42 -8.81 -0.87 1.54
CA PHE A 42 -7.76 -1.22 2.47
C PHE A 42 -8.29 -2.22 3.50
N PHE A 43 -7.40 -3.08 3.98
CA PHE A 43 -7.59 -3.81 5.23
C PHE A 43 -6.58 -3.30 6.25
N HIS A 44 -7.04 -2.66 7.32
CA HIS A 44 -6.23 -2.04 8.36
C HIS A 44 -6.16 -2.89 9.62
N TRP A 45 -5.00 -2.93 10.27
CA TRP A 45 -4.88 -3.48 11.61
C TRP A 45 -3.78 -2.78 12.40
N GLN A 46 -3.92 -2.77 13.73
CA GLN A 46 -2.96 -2.10 14.60
C GLN A 46 -1.79 -3.03 14.95
N GLY A 47 -0.56 -2.55 14.78
CA GLY A 47 0.66 -3.33 15.04
C GLY A 47 0.63 -4.73 14.41
N HIS A 48 0.67 -5.77 15.25
CA HIS A 48 0.64 -7.18 14.81
C HIS A 48 -0.75 -7.84 14.93
N ASP A 49 -1.77 -7.12 15.40
CA ASP A 49 -3.09 -7.70 15.69
C ASP A 49 -4.00 -7.74 14.44
N ARG A 50 -3.60 -8.53 13.44
CA ARG A 50 -4.36 -8.65 12.18
C ARG A 50 -5.75 -9.27 12.39
N LYS A 51 -5.96 -10.05 13.46
CA LYS A 51 -7.24 -10.71 13.74
C LYS A 51 -8.36 -9.69 13.98
N ASN A 52 -8.04 -8.56 14.62
CA ASN A 52 -8.98 -7.48 14.89
C ASN A 52 -8.90 -6.36 13.84
N GLY A 53 -8.35 -6.66 12.66
CA GLY A 53 -8.35 -5.74 11.54
C GLY A 53 -9.74 -5.52 10.93
N HIS A 54 -9.89 -4.46 10.16
CA HIS A 54 -11.14 -4.10 9.50
C HIS A 54 -10.90 -3.57 8.09
N ARG A 55 -11.95 -3.65 7.27
CA ARG A 55 -11.98 -3.08 5.92
C ARG A 55 -12.35 -1.61 5.97
N ASP A 56 -11.68 -0.79 5.18
CA ASP A 56 -11.98 0.64 5.00
C ASP A 56 -11.63 1.07 3.56
N THR A 57 -12.13 2.21 3.10
CA THR A 57 -11.66 2.89 1.88
C THR A 57 -10.77 4.08 2.18
N ILE A 58 -10.58 4.42 3.46
CA ILE A 58 -9.80 5.58 3.91
C ILE A 58 -8.56 5.14 4.68
N ILE A 59 -7.42 5.77 4.39
CA ILE A 59 -6.21 5.70 5.20
C ILE A 59 -5.85 7.08 5.75
N ASN A 60 -5.62 7.17 7.07
CA ASN A 60 -5.18 8.39 7.76
C ASN A 60 -3.75 8.23 8.25
N TYR A 61 -2.82 9.03 7.73
CA TYR A 61 -1.38 8.90 7.97
C TYR A 61 -0.72 10.24 8.25
N LEU A 62 0.43 10.22 8.92
CA LEU A 62 1.28 11.37 9.12
C LEU A 62 2.40 11.40 8.09
N LEU A 63 2.66 12.60 7.57
CA LEU A 63 3.76 12.88 6.66
C LEU A 63 4.29 14.28 6.97
N ASN A 64 5.59 14.41 7.27
CA ASN A 64 6.24 15.68 7.60
C ASN A 64 5.51 16.51 8.68
N GLY A 65 4.94 15.84 9.69
CA GLY A 65 4.16 16.47 10.78
C GLY A 65 2.74 16.90 10.40
N GLN A 66 2.31 16.66 9.16
CA GLN A 66 0.98 16.97 8.67
C GLN A 66 0.08 15.72 8.68
N ARG A 67 -1.22 15.93 8.90
CA ARG A 67 -2.24 14.87 8.83
C ARG A 67 -2.78 14.77 7.42
N TRP A 68 -2.53 13.63 6.79
CA TRP A 68 -3.02 13.34 5.46
C TRP A 68 -4.05 12.22 5.50
N GLN A 69 -5.09 12.35 4.68
CA GLN A 69 -6.06 11.31 4.42
C GLN A 69 -5.90 10.89 2.96
N SER A 70 -5.98 9.60 2.68
CA SER A 70 -6.14 9.12 1.31
C SER A 70 -7.32 8.17 1.17
N THR A 71 -8.05 8.28 0.06
CA THR A 71 -8.95 7.22 -0.41
C THR A 71 -8.27 6.43 -1.53
N ILE A 72 -8.81 5.27 -1.89
CA ILE A 72 -8.29 4.45 -2.99
C ILE A 72 -9.42 3.98 -3.93
N GLU A 73 -9.16 4.04 -5.23
CA GLU A 73 -9.99 3.50 -6.30
C GLU A 73 -9.09 3.06 -7.46
N ASP A 74 -9.26 1.84 -7.96
CA ASP A 74 -8.45 1.26 -9.04
C ASP A 74 -6.93 1.45 -8.87
N TYR A 75 -6.42 1.21 -7.65
CA TYR A 75 -5.00 1.39 -7.30
C TYR A 75 -4.48 2.84 -7.42
N ILE A 76 -5.37 3.82 -7.56
CA ILE A 76 -5.04 5.24 -7.50
C ILE A 76 -5.47 5.79 -6.15
N PHE A 77 -4.56 6.52 -5.52
CA PHE A 77 -4.83 7.22 -4.28
C PHE A 77 -5.34 8.62 -4.57
N PHE A 78 -6.30 9.10 -3.78
CA PHE A 78 -6.63 10.51 -3.71
C PHE A 78 -6.18 11.06 -2.37
N HIS A 79 -5.21 11.97 -2.37
CA HIS A 79 -4.59 12.54 -1.16
C HIS A 79 -5.25 13.86 -0.79
N ALA A 80 -5.62 14.03 0.47
CA ALA A 80 -6.19 15.26 1.00
C ALA A 80 -5.57 15.62 2.35
N LEU A 81 -5.06 16.85 2.47
CA LEU A 81 -4.56 17.40 3.72
C LEU A 81 -5.71 17.61 4.70
N GLU A 82 -5.60 17.08 5.91
CA GLU A 82 -6.64 17.08 6.96
C GLU A 82 -8.01 16.55 6.45
N GLY A 83 -8.02 15.68 5.42
CA GLY A 83 -9.25 15.16 4.80
C GLY A 83 -10.02 16.18 3.95
N LYS A 84 -9.45 17.36 3.66
CA LYS A 84 -10.11 18.42 2.89
C LYS A 84 -10.04 18.14 1.38
N ALA A 85 -11.06 17.49 0.84
CA ALA A 85 -11.10 17.06 -0.56
C ALA A 85 -10.87 18.18 -1.59
N TRP A 86 -11.28 19.42 -1.31
CA TRP A 86 -11.06 20.55 -2.21
C TRP A 86 -9.57 20.99 -2.34
N GLN A 87 -8.69 20.44 -1.50
CA GLN A 87 -7.23 20.61 -1.57
C GLN A 87 -6.51 19.33 -2.04
N GLY A 88 -7.27 18.35 -2.54
CA GLY A 88 -6.73 17.03 -2.85
C GLY A 88 -6.22 16.87 -4.27
N HIS A 89 -5.50 15.78 -4.50
CA HIS A 89 -4.99 15.38 -5.80
C HIS A 89 -4.91 13.85 -5.90
N TYR A 90 -4.92 13.34 -7.13
CA TYR A 90 -4.71 11.92 -7.40
C TYR A 90 -3.23 11.63 -7.63
N ASP A 91 -2.76 10.49 -7.11
CA ASP A 91 -1.40 9.97 -7.31
C ASP A 91 -1.43 8.42 -7.26
N ASN A 92 -0.46 7.77 -7.90
CA ASN A 92 -0.23 6.33 -7.78
C ASN A 92 0.82 6.00 -6.71
N ILE A 93 1.33 7.01 -6.00
CA ILE A 93 2.28 6.88 -4.91
C ILE A 93 1.63 7.33 -3.59
N ILE A 94 1.84 6.56 -2.52
CA ILE A 94 1.60 7.01 -1.15
C ILE A 94 2.91 7.17 -0.39
N GLU A 95 3.09 8.34 0.21
CA GLU A 95 4.19 8.60 1.14
C GLU A 95 3.73 8.39 2.58
N TYR A 96 4.53 7.73 3.40
CA TYR A 96 4.21 7.53 4.81
C TYR A 96 5.46 7.44 5.68
N VAL A 97 5.32 7.83 6.95
CA VAL A 97 6.31 7.56 7.98
C VAL A 97 6.11 6.13 8.50
N SER A 98 7.12 5.28 8.31
CA SER A 98 7.13 3.89 8.78
C SER A 98 7.48 3.79 10.28
N SER A 99 7.37 2.58 10.84
CA SER A 99 7.72 2.27 12.23
C SER A 99 9.20 2.51 12.57
N ASP A 100 10.07 2.47 11.56
CA ASP A 100 11.50 2.78 11.64
C ASP A 100 11.81 4.29 11.61
N HIS A 101 10.77 5.14 11.61
CA HIS A 101 10.82 6.61 11.55
C HIS A 101 11.31 7.20 10.22
N TYR A 102 11.50 6.39 9.18
CA TYR A 102 11.81 6.89 7.86
C TYR A 102 10.55 7.10 7.02
N VAL A 103 10.64 8.05 6.08
CA VAL A 103 9.62 8.24 5.05
C VAL A 103 9.88 7.26 3.90
N TYR A 104 8.85 6.53 3.51
CA TYR A 104 8.85 5.68 2.32
C TYR A 104 7.86 6.21 1.30
N GLN A 105 8.23 6.09 0.03
CA GLN A 105 7.33 6.21 -1.12
C GLN A 105 6.90 4.81 -1.54
N SER A 106 5.61 4.58 -1.68
CA SER A 106 5.08 3.28 -2.07
C SER A 106 4.19 3.37 -3.28
N ALA A 107 4.52 2.58 -4.30
CA ALA A 107 3.75 2.41 -5.52
C ALA A 107 3.34 0.95 -5.68
N PHE A 108 2.35 0.70 -6.53
CA PHE A 108 1.92 -0.65 -6.86
C PHE A 108 2.76 -1.26 -7.99
N ALA A 109 3.07 -2.54 -7.86
CA ALA A 109 3.62 -3.35 -8.93
C ALA A 109 2.86 -4.66 -9.06
N GLU A 110 2.57 -5.08 -10.29
CA GLU A 110 2.00 -6.38 -10.55
C GLU A 110 3.07 -7.46 -10.37
N TYR A 111 2.83 -8.39 -9.44
CA TYR A 111 3.59 -9.61 -9.29
C TYR A 111 2.98 -10.71 -10.16
N ILE A 112 3.73 -11.09 -11.20
CA ILE A 112 3.44 -12.21 -12.09
C ILE A 112 4.23 -13.43 -11.59
N THR A 113 3.52 -14.49 -11.23
CA THR A 113 4.13 -15.79 -10.96
C THR A 113 3.95 -16.69 -12.17
N ASP A 114 5.02 -17.30 -12.67
CA ASP A 114 5.08 -18.15 -13.89
C ASP A 114 4.28 -19.47 -13.83
N GLN A 115 3.15 -19.53 -13.13
CA GLN A 115 2.33 -20.76 -13.05
C GLN A 115 1.41 -21.00 -14.26
N ILE A 116 1.56 -20.30 -15.39
CA ILE A 116 0.71 -20.48 -16.58
C ILE A 116 1.42 -21.16 -17.78
N HIS A 117 2.66 -21.67 -17.65
CA HIS A 117 3.31 -22.43 -18.74
C HIS A 117 3.75 -23.86 -18.38
N GLN A 118 2.89 -24.63 -17.69
CA GLN A 118 2.98 -26.09 -17.69
C GLN A 118 1.63 -26.73 -18.01
N ARG A 119 1.13 -26.49 -19.22
CA ARG A 119 0.33 -27.49 -19.93
C ARG A 119 1.07 -27.82 -21.21
N ALA A 120 1.95 -28.81 -21.15
CA ALA A 120 2.41 -29.48 -22.35
C ALA A 120 1.18 -30.05 -23.07
N PRO A 121 1.04 -29.91 -24.40
CA PRO A 121 0.03 -30.63 -25.14
C PRO A 121 0.33 -32.12 -25.04
N ASN A 122 -0.66 -32.91 -24.62
CA ASN A 122 -0.64 -34.35 -24.78
C ASN A 122 -0.54 -34.71 -26.28
N GLY A 123 0.38 -35.61 -26.63
CA GLY A 123 0.49 -36.28 -27.95
C GLY A 123 1.65 -35.76 -28.78
N THR A 124 2.53 -36.58 -29.38
CA THR A 124 2.34 -37.93 -29.93
C THR A 124 3.70 -38.66 -29.97
N ARG A 125 3.74 -39.94 -29.60
CA ARG A 125 4.88 -40.83 -29.85
C ARG A 125 4.86 -41.26 -31.32
N PHE A 126 6.00 -41.08 -32.01
CA PHE A 126 6.32 -41.83 -33.23
C PHE A 126 7.00 -43.15 -32.84
#